data_AF-A0A2N4SQU1-F1
#
_entry.id   AF-A0A2N4SQU1-F1
#
_cell.length_a   1.000
_cell.length_b   1.000
_cell.length_c   1.000
_cell.angle_alpha   90.00
_cell.angle_beta   90.00
_cell.angle_gamma   90.00
#
_symmetry.space_group_name_H-M   'P 1'
#
loop_
_entity.id
_entity.type
_entity.pdbx_description
1 polymer ?
#
loop_
_entity_poly.entity_id
_entity_poly.type
_entity_poly.pdbx_seq_one_letter_code
_entity_poly.pdbx_strand_id
1 'polypeptide(L)'
;MNHRTLARRAQAGFTLIELMIVVAIIGILAAVALPAYQDYTVRAKASEGMGLATAAKTALSEAAARGDISAVTNAAAADDVLGLPVATAINGNVVASVAAAGTSVAGANPQTGTITITYKAAAANIPPDLAGKVLVLNGSFGAGSAVWSVETGATTTLAAKFRPKL
;
A
#
# COMPACT_ATOMS: atom_id res chain seq x y z
N MET A 1 -5.41 73.25 -18.46
CA MET A 1 -4.60 72.01 -18.56
C MET A 1 -4.75 71.26 -17.25
N ASN A 2 -5.44 70.12 -17.25
CA ASN A 2 -5.74 69.39 -16.02
C ASN A 2 -4.60 68.42 -15.70
N HIS A 3 -3.77 68.78 -14.72
CA HIS A 3 -2.69 67.93 -14.21
C HIS A 3 -3.29 66.86 -13.29
N ARG A 4 -3.55 65.66 -13.82
CA ARG A 4 -3.89 64.48 -13.01
C ARG A 4 -2.60 63.91 -12.43
N THR A 5 -2.26 64.30 -11.21
CA THR A 5 -1.13 63.74 -10.46
C THR A 5 -1.46 62.32 -10.04
N LEU A 6 -0.81 61.32 -10.66
CA LEU A 6 -0.91 59.92 -10.25
C LEU A 6 -0.18 59.74 -8.90
N ALA A 7 -0.93 59.54 -7.83
CA ALA A 7 -0.37 59.23 -6.51
C ALA A 7 0.42 57.91 -6.60
N ARG A 8 1.74 57.99 -6.42
CA ARG A 8 2.64 56.84 -6.40
C ARG A 8 2.33 56.03 -5.13
N ARG A 9 1.70 54.86 -5.27
CA ARG A 9 1.50 53.93 -4.15
C ARG A 9 2.87 53.56 -3.59
N ALA A 10 3.14 53.92 -2.34
CA ALA A 10 4.35 53.50 -1.65
C ALA A 10 4.36 51.97 -1.57
N GLN A 11 5.44 51.35 -2.05
CA GLN A 11 5.60 49.91 -2.03
C GLN A 11 5.90 49.49 -0.58
N ALA A 12 4.90 48.98 0.13
CA ALA A 12 5.07 48.46 1.47
C ALA A 12 5.81 47.12 1.39
N GLY A 13 7.07 47.10 1.83
CA GLY A 13 7.85 45.87 1.98
C GLY A 13 7.49 45.14 3.27
N PHE A 14 7.78 43.84 3.31
CA PHE A 14 7.65 43.01 4.51
C PHE A 14 8.79 43.34 5.49
N THR A 15 8.50 43.47 6.78
CA THR A 15 9.53 43.69 7.81
C THR A 15 10.26 42.38 8.15
N LEU A 16 11.51 42.50 8.61
CA LEU A 16 12.27 41.33 9.06
C LEU A 16 11.59 40.63 10.25
N ILE A 17 10.94 41.38 11.13
CA ILE A 17 10.23 40.79 12.28
C ILE A 17 9.00 39.99 11.83
N GLU A 18 8.25 40.48 10.84
CA GLU A 18 7.14 39.72 10.26
C GLU A 18 7.65 38.43 9.61
N LEU A 19 8.80 38.48 8.92
CA LEU A 19 9.42 37.28 8.33
C LEU A 19 9.81 36.25 9.40
N MET A 20 10.43 36.71 10.47
CA MET A 20 10.87 35.82 11.55
C MET A 20 9.68 35.13 12.24
N ILE A 21 8.58 35.86 12.46
CA ILE A 21 7.36 35.28 13.06
C ILE A 21 6.74 34.25 12.12
N VAL A 22 6.65 34.54 10.82
CA VAL A 22 6.10 33.59 9.84
C VAL A 22 6.93 32.31 9.78
N VAL A 23 8.26 32.42 9.73
CA VAL A 23 9.15 31.25 9.73
C VAL A 23 9.02 30.45 11.03
N ALA A 24 8.89 31.11 12.17
CA ALA A 24 8.68 30.43 13.46
C ALA A 24 7.37 29.62 13.48
N ILE A 25 6.27 30.20 12.99
CA ILE A 25 4.97 29.50 12.92
C ILE A 25 5.05 28.31 11.95
N ILE A 26 5.61 28.52 10.75
CA ILE A 26 5.79 27.44 9.77
C ILE A 26 6.67 26.33 10.34
N GLY A 27 7.71 26.66 11.09
CA GLY A 27 8.58 25.67 11.76
C GLY A 27 7.81 24.75 12.71
N ILE A 28 6.93 25.32 13.54
CA ILE A 28 6.09 24.55 14.47
C ILE A 28 5.10 23.66 13.70
N LEU A 29 4.43 24.21 12.68
CA LEU A 29 3.49 23.45 11.86
C LEU A 29 4.19 22.32 11.10
N ALA A 30 5.37 22.58 10.53
CA ALA A 30 6.15 21.60 9.78
C ALA A 30 6.60 20.42 10.65
N ALA A 31 6.93 20.67 11.92
CA ALA A 31 7.33 19.60 12.86
C ALA A 31 6.23 18.55 13.07
N VAL A 32 4.95 18.94 13.01
CA VAL A 32 3.80 18.02 13.13
C VAL A 32 3.36 17.52 11.75
N ALA A 33 3.33 18.41 10.76
CA ALA A 33 2.79 18.11 9.43
C ALA A 33 3.69 17.18 8.62
N LEU A 34 5.02 17.31 8.70
CA LEU A 34 5.94 16.49 7.91
C LEU A 34 5.87 14.99 8.28
N PRO A 35 5.95 14.58 9.56
CA PRO A 35 5.79 13.17 9.93
C PRO A 35 4.41 12.62 9.54
N ALA A 36 3.34 13.40 9.73
CA ALA A 36 1.99 12.99 9.36
C ALA A 36 1.83 12.81 7.84
N TYR A 37 2.42 13.70 7.05
CA TYR A 37 2.43 13.62 5.59
C TYR A 37 3.23 12.40 5.11
N GLN A 38 4.41 12.15 5.68
CA GLN A 38 5.19 10.94 5.40
C GLN A 38 4.36 9.68 5.67
N ASP A 39 3.74 9.58 6.85
CA ASP A 39 2.89 8.46 7.22
C ASP A 39 1.70 8.26 6.25
N TYR A 40 1.10 9.36 5.77
CA TYR A 40 0.05 9.32 4.76
C TYR A 40 0.56 8.79 3.42
N THR A 41 1.72 9.26 2.95
CA THR A 41 2.29 8.79 1.67
C THR A 41 2.67 7.32 1.71
N VAL A 42 3.12 6.81 2.86
CA VAL A 42 3.39 5.38 3.06
C VAL A 42 2.10 4.58 2.92
N ARG A 43 1.03 4.96 3.62
CA ARG A 43 -0.29 4.29 3.51
C ARG A 43 -0.85 4.33 2.09
N ALA A 44 -0.77 5.49 1.43
CA ALA A 44 -1.27 5.68 0.07
C ALA A 44 -0.52 4.81 -0.95
N LYS A 45 0.77 4.58 -0.74
CA LYS A 45 1.56 3.67 -1.59
C LYS A 45 1.32 2.21 -1.21
N ALA A 46 1.15 1.90 0.07
CA ALA A 46 0.84 0.54 0.51
C ALA A 46 -0.48 0.01 -0.07
N SER A 47 -1.48 0.88 -0.29
CA SER A 47 -2.77 0.49 -0.87
C SER A 47 -2.69 0.03 -2.33
N GLU A 48 -1.65 0.40 -3.07
CA GLU A 48 -1.40 -0.11 -4.43
C GLU A 48 -1.34 -1.65 -4.42
N GLY A 49 -0.66 -2.22 -3.43
CA GLY A 49 -0.58 -3.68 -3.24
C GLY A 49 -1.93 -4.34 -3.03
N MET A 50 -2.86 -3.66 -2.36
CA MET A 50 -4.23 -4.18 -2.20
C MET A 50 -4.99 -4.21 -3.53
N GLY A 51 -4.82 -3.17 -4.35
CA GLY A 51 -5.39 -3.14 -5.69
C GLY A 51 -4.91 -4.34 -6.53
N LEU A 52 -3.59 -4.55 -6.58
CA LEU A 52 -2.99 -5.65 -7.32
C LEU A 52 -3.34 -7.04 -6.76
N ALA A 53 -3.55 -7.15 -5.45
CA ALA A 53 -3.97 -8.40 -4.80
C ALA A 53 -5.42 -8.80 -5.10
N THR A 54 -6.26 -7.92 -5.64
CA THR A 54 -7.68 -8.20 -5.88
C THR A 54 -7.90 -9.42 -6.78
N ALA A 55 -7.17 -9.51 -7.89
CA ALA A 55 -7.25 -10.66 -8.79
C ALA A 55 -6.85 -11.97 -8.08
N ALA A 56 -5.81 -11.92 -7.25
CA ALA A 56 -5.38 -13.07 -6.47
C ALA A 56 -6.41 -13.50 -5.42
N LYS A 57 -7.13 -12.55 -4.81
CA LYS A 57 -8.23 -12.86 -3.87
C LYS A 57 -9.35 -13.62 -4.58
N THR A 58 -9.73 -13.16 -5.77
CA THR A 58 -10.75 -13.81 -6.58
C THR A 58 -10.30 -15.21 -7.02
N ALA A 59 -9.09 -15.32 -7.57
CA ALA A 59 -8.54 -16.60 -8.02
C ALA A 59 -8.49 -17.66 -6.91
N LEU A 60 -8.04 -17.29 -5.70
CA LEU A 60 -8.04 -18.19 -4.56
C LEU A 60 -9.46 -18.57 -4.10
N SER A 61 -10.41 -17.64 -4.15
CA SER A 61 -11.81 -17.91 -3.81
C SER A 61 -12.45 -18.89 -4.80
N GLU A 62 -12.17 -18.72 -6.10
CA GLU A 62 -12.65 -19.63 -7.15
C GLU A 62 -11.99 -21.00 -7.04
N ALA A 63 -10.68 -21.06 -6.80
CA ALA A 63 -9.97 -22.32 -6.62
C ALA A 63 -10.48 -23.06 -5.38
N ALA A 64 -10.78 -22.35 -4.28
CA ALA A 64 -11.39 -22.93 -3.09
C ALA A 64 -12.78 -23.51 -3.40
N ALA A 65 -13.61 -22.79 -4.16
CA ALA A 65 -14.92 -23.29 -4.59
C ALA A 65 -14.85 -24.58 -5.44
N ARG A 66 -13.71 -24.86 -6.10
CA ARG A 66 -13.48 -26.13 -6.82
C ARG A 66 -13.16 -27.31 -5.89
N GLY A 67 -12.87 -27.06 -4.63
CA GLY A 67 -12.79 -28.07 -3.57
C GLY A 67 -11.39 -28.43 -3.08
N ASP A 68 -10.33 -28.05 -3.80
CA ASP A 68 -8.95 -28.23 -3.30
C ASP A 68 -8.03 -27.09 -3.76
N ILE A 69 -7.40 -26.45 -2.77
CA ILE A 69 -6.36 -25.43 -2.97
C ILE A 69 -5.04 -25.85 -2.33
N SER A 70 -4.89 -27.13 -2.00
CA SER A 70 -3.63 -27.66 -1.46
C SER A 70 -2.53 -27.45 -2.50
N ALA A 71 -1.50 -26.69 -2.14
CA ALA A 71 -0.33 -26.42 -2.98
C ALA A 71 -0.60 -25.67 -4.31
N VAL A 72 -1.76 -25.01 -4.48
CA VAL A 72 -1.95 -24.08 -5.60
C VAL A 72 -1.10 -22.84 -5.36
N THR A 73 -0.35 -22.39 -6.37
CA THR A 73 0.48 -21.19 -6.26
C THR A 73 0.43 -20.38 -7.55
N ASN A 74 1.10 -19.23 -7.57
CA ASN A 74 1.55 -18.59 -8.81
C ASN A 74 3.08 -18.45 -8.83
N ALA A 75 3.79 -19.44 -8.27
CA ALA A 75 5.25 -19.42 -8.20
C ALA A 75 5.92 -19.66 -9.57
N ALA A 76 5.23 -20.36 -10.47
CA ALA A 76 5.67 -20.63 -11.83
C ALA A 76 4.56 -20.29 -12.84
N ALA A 77 4.95 -19.99 -14.08
CA ALA A 77 4.03 -19.66 -15.16
C ALA A 77 3.10 -20.82 -15.59
N ALA A 78 3.31 -22.02 -15.05
CA ALA A 78 2.59 -23.25 -15.40
C ALA A 78 1.53 -23.66 -14.37
N ASP A 79 1.28 -22.86 -13.32
CA ASP A 79 0.25 -23.15 -12.32
C ASP A 79 -1.13 -22.71 -12.84
N ASP A 80 -1.71 -23.49 -13.76
CA ASP A 80 -2.98 -23.21 -14.46
C ASP A 80 -4.20 -23.20 -13.53
N VAL A 81 -4.02 -23.54 -12.25
CA VAL A 81 -5.12 -23.62 -11.28
C VAL A 81 -5.65 -22.24 -10.91
N LEU A 82 -4.76 -21.24 -10.74
CA LEU A 82 -5.15 -19.88 -10.35
C LEU A 82 -5.41 -18.95 -11.55
N GLY A 83 -4.95 -19.30 -12.75
CA GLY A 83 -5.04 -18.41 -13.92
C GLY A 83 -4.34 -17.06 -13.73
N LEU A 84 -3.38 -17.00 -12.79
CA LEU A 84 -2.58 -15.81 -12.50
C LEU A 84 -1.22 -15.91 -13.20
N PRO A 85 -0.63 -14.78 -13.62
CA PRO A 85 0.74 -14.79 -14.04
C PRO A 85 1.66 -15.06 -12.83
N VAL A 86 2.92 -15.43 -13.12
CA VAL A 86 3.94 -15.62 -12.09
C VAL A 86 4.03 -14.41 -11.16
N ALA A 87 4.27 -14.63 -9.87
CA ALA A 87 4.20 -13.59 -8.83
C ALA A 87 4.96 -12.30 -9.16
N THR A 88 6.13 -12.41 -9.81
CA THR A 88 6.98 -11.27 -10.21
C THR A 88 6.44 -10.48 -11.40
N ALA A 89 5.54 -11.06 -12.19
CA ALA A 89 4.84 -10.36 -13.27
C ALA A 89 3.66 -9.51 -12.74
N ILE A 90 3.18 -9.79 -11.52
CA ILE A 90 2.21 -8.93 -10.83
C ILE A 90 2.98 -7.86 -10.04
N ASN A 91 3.34 -6.79 -10.73
CA ASN A 91 4.10 -5.67 -10.16
C ASN A 91 3.46 -4.32 -10.51
N GLY A 92 3.93 -3.27 -9.85
CA GLY A 92 3.43 -1.91 -10.05
C GLY A 92 4.52 -0.87 -9.78
N ASN A 93 4.13 0.36 -9.43
CA ASN A 93 5.07 1.43 -9.10
C ASN A 93 5.86 1.10 -7.83
N VAL A 94 5.18 0.73 -6.73
CA VAL A 94 5.84 0.40 -5.44
C VAL A 94 5.85 -1.09 -5.11
N VAL A 95 5.10 -1.92 -5.85
CA VAL A 95 4.98 -3.36 -5.61
C VAL A 95 5.94 -4.13 -6.52
N ALA A 96 6.71 -5.05 -5.94
CA ALA A 96 7.66 -5.90 -6.64
C ALA A 96 7.03 -7.22 -7.11
N SER A 97 6.16 -7.81 -6.30
CA SER A 97 5.49 -9.07 -6.61
C SER A 97 4.24 -9.26 -5.76
N VAL A 98 3.31 -10.05 -6.28
CA VAL A 98 2.15 -10.57 -5.56
C VAL A 98 2.13 -12.09 -5.71
N ALA A 99 2.49 -12.80 -4.65
CA ALA A 99 2.43 -14.25 -4.60
C ALA A 99 1.11 -14.69 -3.95
N ALA A 100 0.41 -15.63 -4.57
CA ALA A 100 -0.78 -16.28 -4.04
C ALA A 100 -0.46 -17.75 -3.81
N ALA A 101 -0.89 -18.30 -2.67
CA ALA A 101 -0.72 -19.71 -2.36
C ALA A 101 -1.89 -20.24 -1.54
N GLY A 102 -2.44 -21.39 -1.90
CA GLY A 102 -3.34 -22.14 -1.03
C GLY A 102 -2.54 -22.95 -0.01
N THR A 103 -2.97 -22.91 1.25
CA THR A 103 -2.24 -23.46 2.40
C THR A 103 -3.00 -24.57 3.12
N SER A 104 -4.16 -24.97 2.61
CA SER A 104 -4.96 -26.05 3.18
C SER A 104 -4.49 -27.42 2.78
N VAL A 105 -4.90 -28.41 3.58
CA VAL A 105 -4.88 -29.83 3.21
C VAL A 105 -6.20 -30.23 2.56
N ALA A 106 -6.19 -31.27 1.72
CA ALA A 106 -7.37 -31.76 1.03
C ALA A 106 -8.51 -32.05 2.03
N GLY A 107 -9.70 -31.51 1.76
CA GLY A 107 -10.89 -31.67 2.61
C GLY A 107 -10.99 -30.72 3.81
N ALA A 108 -10.10 -29.74 3.96
CA ALA A 108 -10.23 -28.71 5.00
C ALA A 108 -11.48 -27.82 4.78
N ASN A 109 -12.18 -27.50 5.87
CA ASN A 109 -13.26 -26.50 5.89
C ASN A 109 -13.17 -25.69 7.20
N PRO A 110 -12.85 -24.38 7.17
CA PRO A 110 -12.59 -23.60 5.96
C PRO A 110 -11.25 -23.97 5.31
N GLN A 111 -11.19 -23.84 3.99
CA GLN A 111 -9.93 -23.79 3.26
C GLN A 111 -9.24 -22.44 3.52
N THR A 112 -7.93 -22.39 3.36
CA THR A 112 -7.07 -21.27 3.71
C THR A 112 -6.07 -21.02 2.60
N GLY A 113 -5.80 -19.75 2.35
CA GLY A 113 -4.79 -19.31 1.41
C GLY A 113 -4.12 -18.03 1.89
N THR A 114 -2.99 -17.72 1.29
CA THR A 114 -2.20 -16.53 1.58
C THR A 114 -1.94 -15.74 0.32
N ILE A 115 -1.93 -14.42 0.46
CA ILE A 115 -1.42 -13.50 -0.56
C ILE A 115 -0.29 -12.72 0.06
N THR A 116 0.91 -12.87 -0.48
CA THR A 116 2.12 -12.17 -0.06
C THR A 116 2.42 -11.05 -1.05
N ILE A 117 2.26 -9.81 -0.61
CA ILE A 117 2.63 -8.61 -1.35
C ILE A 117 4.02 -8.21 -0.91
N THR A 118 4.96 -8.14 -1.84
CA THR A 118 6.32 -7.65 -1.59
C THR A 118 6.50 -6.28 -2.19
N TYR A 119 6.88 -5.30 -1.38
CA TYR A 119 7.19 -3.95 -1.86
C TYR A 119 8.63 -3.87 -2.36
N LYS A 120 8.87 -3.01 -3.36
CA LYS A 120 10.19 -2.82 -3.97
C LYS A 120 11.22 -2.31 -2.97
N ALA A 121 12.49 -2.58 -3.25
CA ALA A 121 13.62 -2.04 -2.50
C ALA A 121 13.68 -0.50 -2.57
N ALA A 122 14.53 0.12 -1.76
CA ALA A 122 14.65 1.56 -1.66
C ALA A 122 14.95 2.21 -3.02
N ALA A 123 14.15 3.22 -3.38
CA ALA A 123 14.33 4.08 -4.55
C ALA A 123 13.73 5.46 -4.26
N ALA A 124 14.01 6.46 -5.09
CA ALA A 124 13.55 7.85 -4.87
C ALA A 124 12.02 7.97 -4.64
N ASN A 125 11.23 7.11 -5.28
CA ASN A 125 9.77 7.12 -5.18
C ASN A 125 9.21 6.17 -4.11
N ILE A 126 10.05 5.52 -3.30
CA ILE A 126 9.60 4.53 -2.31
C ILE A 126 10.00 5.01 -0.91
N PRO A 127 9.03 5.29 -0.02
CA PRO A 127 9.31 5.69 1.34
C PRO A 127 10.15 4.64 2.08
N PRO A 128 11.11 5.03 2.94
CA PRO A 128 11.94 4.09 3.69
C PRO A 128 11.13 3.10 4.53
N ASP A 129 10.00 3.54 5.09
CA ASP A 129 9.10 2.71 5.89
C ASP A 129 8.32 1.67 5.08
N LEU A 130 8.33 1.77 3.75
CA LEU A 130 7.71 0.81 2.82
C LEU A 130 8.74 -0.07 2.10
N ALA A 131 9.96 0.43 1.91
CA ALA A 131 10.99 -0.21 1.13
C ALA A 131 11.30 -1.63 1.61
N GLY A 132 11.20 -2.61 0.70
CA GLY A 132 11.46 -4.03 0.97
C GLY A 132 10.52 -4.68 1.98
N LYS A 133 9.44 -4.00 2.40
CA LYS A 133 8.48 -4.55 3.34
C LYS A 133 7.57 -5.56 2.65
N VAL A 134 6.92 -6.37 3.48
CA VAL A 134 5.99 -7.41 3.06
C VAL A 134 4.67 -7.24 3.80
N LEU A 135 3.57 -7.41 3.07
CA LEU A 135 2.21 -7.47 3.59
C LEU A 135 1.59 -8.81 3.21
N VAL A 136 1.21 -9.62 4.20
CA VAL A 136 0.56 -10.91 3.97
C VAL A 136 -0.92 -10.82 4.33
N LEU A 137 -1.77 -11.32 3.44
CA LEU A 137 -3.20 -11.47 3.64
C LEU A 137 -3.53 -12.94 3.81
N ASN A 138 -4.28 -13.28 4.85
CA ASN A 138 -4.82 -14.61 5.07
C ASN A 138 -6.27 -14.64 4.58
N GLY A 139 -6.56 -15.55 3.64
CA GLY A 139 -7.91 -15.89 3.19
C GLY A 139 -8.41 -17.14 3.90
N SER A 140 -9.66 -17.10 4.33
CA SER A 140 -10.41 -18.25 4.86
C SER A 140 -11.68 -18.42 4.02
N PHE A 141 -11.82 -19.57 3.38
CA PHE A 141 -12.87 -19.90 2.43
C PHE A 141 -13.72 -21.04 2.98
N GLY A 142 -14.99 -20.78 3.24
CA GLY A 142 -15.89 -21.78 3.82
C GLY A 142 -17.33 -21.27 3.87
N ALA A 143 -18.29 -22.20 3.90
CA ALA A 143 -19.73 -21.89 3.93
C ALA A 143 -20.19 -20.89 2.83
N GLY A 144 -19.60 -20.98 1.64
CA GLY A 144 -19.90 -20.06 0.52
C GLY A 144 -19.38 -18.63 0.70
N SER A 145 -18.46 -18.41 1.65
CA SER A 145 -17.89 -17.09 1.96
C SER A 145 -16.36 -17.10 1.86
N ALA A 146 -15.78 -15.91 1.64
CA ALA A 146 -14.35 -15.67 1.67
C ALA A 146 -14.06 -14.52 2.64
N VAL A 147 -13.33 -14.80 3.71
CA VAL A 147 -12.93 -13.81 4.71
C VAL A 147 -11.44 -13.52 4.58
N TRP A 148 -11.08 -12.25 4.49
CA TRP A 148 -9.69 -11.81 4.41
C TRP A 148 -9.28 -11.10 5.69
N SER A 149 -8.08 -11.41 6.16
CA SER A 149 -7.44 -10.72 7.29
C SER A 149 -5.99 -10.41 6.95
N VAL A 150 -5.40 -9.42 7.61
CA VAL A 150 -3.95 -9.20 7.52
C VAL A 150 -3.26 -10.11 8.52
N GLU A 151 -2.21 -10.80 8.08
CA GLU A 151 -1.41 -11.65 8.96
C GLU A 151 -0.74 -10.82 10.07
N THR A 152 -0.75 -11.37 11.28
CA THR A 152 -0.17 -10.75 12.49
C THR A 152 1.20 -11.32 12.86
N GLY A 153 1.69 -12.32 12.10
CA GLY A 153 2.97 -12.98 12.29
C GLY A 153 4.18 -12.21 11.78
N ALA A 154 5.35 -12.84 11.87
CA ALA A 154 6.64 -12.25 11.51
C ALA A 154 6.83 -12.04 9.99
N THR A 155 6.03 -12.72 9.16
CA THR A 155 6.14 -12.63 7.69
C THR A 155 5.71 -11.25 7.19
N THR A 156 4.69 -10.67 7.80
CA THR A 156 4.26 -9.28 7.55
C THR A 156 5.19 -8.29 8.26
N THR A 157 6.14 -7.76 7.51
CA THR A 157 7.13 -6.79 8.00
C THR A 157 6.67 -5.33 7.89
N LEU A 158 5.59 -5.05 7.15
CA LEU A 158 4.99 -3.71 7.10
C LEU A 158 4.37 -3.36 8.47
N ALA A 159 4.73 -2.20 9.01
CA ALA A 159 4.24 -1.77 10.33
C ALA A 159 2.71 -1.58 10.33
N ALA A 160 2.06 -1.92 11.44
CA ALA A 160 0.59 -1.92 11.56
C ALA A 160 -0.07 -0.58 11.17
N LYS A 161 0.55 0.56 11.52
CA LYS A 161 0.06 1.91 11.19
C LYS A 161 0.00 2.22 9.69
N PHE A 162 0.67 1.42 8.86
CA PHE A 162 0.74 1.58 7.41
C PHE A 162 -0.11 0.57 6.64
N ARG A 163 -0.65 -0.44 7.30
CA ARG A 163 -1.42 -1.50 6.66
C ARG A 163 -2.78 -0.94 6.22
N PRO A 164 -3.22 -1.19 4.97
CA PRO A 164 -4.57 -0.85 4.54
C PRO A 164 -5.62 -1.53 5.44
N LYS A 165 -6.74 -0.85 5.67
CA LYS A 165 -7.90 -1.48 6.30
C LYS A 165 -8.58 -2.40 5.28
N LEU A 166 -8.98 -3.59 5.74
CA LEU A 166 -9.75 -4.56 4.96
C LEU A 166 -11.24 -4.31 5.13
#